data_AF-A0A2U1WR41-F1
#
_entry.id   AF-A0A2U1WR41-F1
#
_cell.length_a   1.000
_cell.length_b   1.000
_cell.length_c   1.000
_cell.angle_alpha   90.00
_cell.angle_beta   90.00
_cell.angle_gamma   90.00
#
_symmetry.space_group_name_H-M   'P 1'
#
loop_
_entity.id
_entity.type
_entity.pdbx_description
1 polymer ?
#
loop_
_entity_poly.entity_id
_entity_poly.type
_entity_poly.pdbx_seq_one_letter_code
_entity_poly.pdbx_strand_id
1 'polypeptide(L)' 'MRIRFLITLPGSIVGSDAPFMAGEAYEVTDDYAASFVAQGVAVPAADDPAPEAEEAAHDADA' A
#
# COMPACT_ATOMS: atom_id res chain seq x y z
N MET A 1 -2.51 -7.73 -6.03
CA MET A 1 -3.37 -6.95 -5.11
C MET A 1 -2.50 -6.06 -4.21
N ARG A 2 -2.99 -4.89 -3.79
CA ARG A 2 -2.24 -4.00 -2.90
C ARG A 2 -2.80 -4.07 -1.47
N ILE A 3 -1.93 -4.26 -0.48
CA ILE A 3 -2.31 -4.33 0.94
C ILE A 3 -1.46 -3.39 1.78
N ARG A 4 -2.03 -2.91 2.89
CA ARG A 4 -1.36 -2.05 3.87
C ARG A 4 -1.12 -2.83 5.15
N PHE A 5 0.13 -2.97 5.56
CA PHE A 5 0.46 -3.67 6.81
C PHE A 5 0.11 -2.79 8.02
N LEU A 6 -0.51 -3.37 9.04
CA LEU A 6 -0.85 -2.69 10.29
C LEU A 6 0.33 -2.70 11.29
N ILE A 7 1.29 -3.60 11.08
CA ILE A 7 2.49 -3.77 11.90
C ILE A 7 3.73 -3.86 11.00
N THR A 8 4.89 -3.51 11.53
CA THR A 8 6.15 -3.69 10.82
C THR A 8 6.53 -5.16 10.83
N LEU A 9 6.73 -5.75 9.65
CA LEU A 9 7.19 -7.13 9.48
C LEU A 9 8.65 -7.15 9.04
N PRO A 10 9.53 -7.87 9.75
CA PRO A 10 10.90 -8.10 9.28
C PRO A 10 10.88 -8.85 7.95
N GLY A 11 11.75 -8.45 7.02
CA GLY A 11 11.86 -9.10 5.71
C GLY A 11 12.12 -10.62 5.81
N SER A 12 12.79 -11.07 6.87
CA SER A 12 13.04 -12.49 7.14
C SER A 12 11.78 -13.35 7.34
N ILE A 13 10.67 -12.78 7.80
CA ILE A 13 9.40 -13.51 8.00
C ILE A 13 8.71 -13.83 6.67
N VAL A 14 8.95 -12.98 5.68
CA VAL A 14 8.21 -12.90 4.42
C VAL A 14 9.10 -13.21 3.22
N GLY A 15 10.36 -13.59 3.45
CA GLY A 15 11.33 -13.88 2.39
C GLY A 15 11.78 -12.66 1.58
N SER A 16 11.66 -11.45 2.15
CA SER A 16 12.08 -10.19 1.53
C SER A 16 13.41 -9.72 2.13
N ASP A 17 14.25 -9.09 1.31
CA ASP A 17 15.51 -8.46 1.76
C ASP A 17 15.21 -7.22 2.62
N ALA A 18 14.09 -6.54 2.34
CA ALA A 18 13.64 -5.36 3.05
C ALA A 18 12.43 -5.66 3.96
N PRO A 19 12.35 -5.02 5.15
CA PRO A 19 11.18 -5.09 6.02
C PRO A 19 9.96 -4.39 5.39
N PHE A 20 8.76 -4.90 5.67
CA PHE A 20 7.50 -4.22 5.38
C PHE A 20 7.14 -3.28 6.52
N MET A 21 6.95 -2.01 6.22
CA MET A 21 6.62 -0.97 7.19
C MET A 21 5.12 -0.91 7.48
N ALA A 22 4.77 -0.70 8.75
CA ALA A 22 3.41 -0.41 9.15
C ALA A 22 2.92 0.88 8.46
N GLY A 23 1.72 0.85 7.90
CA GLY A 23 1.12 2.00 7.22
C GLY A 23 1.62 2.21 5.79
N GLU A 24 2.48 1.37 5.24
CA GLU A 24 2.82 1.39 3.81
C GLU A 24 2.03 0.35 3.02
N ALA A 25 1.74 0.68 1.76
CA ALA A 25 1.01 -0.18 0.85
C ALA A 25 1.98 -0.92 -0.09
N TYR A 26 1.90 -2.24 -0.09
CA TYR A 26 2.77 -3.10 -0.90
C TYR A 26 1.94 -3.91 -1.89
N GLU A 27 2.51 -4.11 -3.07
CA GLU A 27 1.95 -5.00 -4.08
C GLU A 27 2.38 -6.44 -3.79
N VAL A 28 1.39 -7.32 -3.64
CA VAL A 28 1.58 -8.74 -3.34
C VAL A 28 0.61 -9.58 -4.18
N THR A 29 0.85 -10.88 -4.25
CA THR A 29 -0.11 -11.81 -4.86
C THR A 29 -1.36 -11.96 -4.00
N ASP A 30 -2.49 -12.30 -4.61
CA ASP A 30 -3.77 -12.44 -3.93
C ASP A 30 -3.76 -13.48 -2.80
N ASP A 31 -3.04 -14.59 -2.96
CA ASP A 31 -2.87 -15.60 -1.89
C ASP A 31 -2.16 -15.04 -0.64
N TYR A 32 -1.10 -14.25 -0.84
CA TYR A 32 -0.39 -13.58 0.24
C TYR A 32 -1.27 -12.50 0.88
N ALA A 33 -1.97 -11.70 0.08
CA ALA A 33 -2.90 -10.69 0.56
C ALA A 33 -3.98 -11.31 1.46
N ALA A 34 -4.65 -12.37 0.98
CA ALA A 34 -5.69 -13.06 1.73
C ALA A 34 -5.15 -13.63 3.06
N SER A 35 -3.94 -14.20 3.05
CA SER A 35 -3.30 -14.75 4.24
C SER A 35 -3.04 -13.68 5.31
N PHE A 36 -2.48 -12.54 4.93
CA PHE A 36 -2.18 -11.45 5.87
C PHE A 36 -3.44 -10.73 6.37
N VAL A 37 -4.46 -10.59 5.51
CA VAL A 37 -5.76 -10.02 5.91
C VAL A 37 -6.47 -10.96 6.88
N ALA A 38 -6.47 -12.27 6.63
CA ALA A 38 -7.08 -13.26 7.52
C ALA A 38 -6.40 -13.33 8.90
N GLN A 39 -5.09 -13.07 8.96
CA GLN A 39 -4.34 -12.96 10.21
C GLN A 39 -4.53 -11.62 10.93
N GLY A 40 -5.21 -10.64 10.31
CA GLY A 40 -5.42 -9.32 10.88
C GLY A 40 -4.14 -8.45 10.95
N VAL A 41 -3.10 -8.80 10.20
CA VAL A 41 -1.83 -8.04 10.16
C VAL A 41 -1.78 -7.04 9.00
N ALA A 42 -2.69 -7.14 8.04
CA ALA A 42 -2.82 -6.22 6.92
C ALA A 42 -4.28 -5.96 6.55
N VAL A 43 -4.52 -4.87 5.82
CA VAL A 43 -5.82 -4.54 5.21
C VAL A 43 -5.66 -4.30 3.71
N PRO A 44 -6.69 -4.52 2.89
CA PRO A 44 -6.67 -4.08 1.50
C PRO A 44 -6.33 -2.58 1.45
N ALA A 45 -5.30 -2.22 0.70
CA ALA A 45 -5.08 -0.82 0.40
C ALA A 45 -6.20 -0.40 -0.56
N ALA A 46 -6.94 0.66 -0.23
CA ALA A 46 -7.75 1.29 -1.24
C ALA A 46 -6.80 1.69 -2.38
N ASP A 47 -7.19 1.43 -3.62
CA ASP A 47 -6.66 2.22 -4.73
C ASP A 47 -7.02 3.66 -4.37
N ASP A 48 -6.06 4.40 -3.82
CA ASP A 48 -6.11 5.85 -3.80
C ASP A 48 -6.43 6.21 -5.26
N PRO A 49 -7.55 6.92 -5.54
CA PRO A 49 -7.80 7.35 -6.90
C PRO A 49 -6.52 8.06 -7.33
N ALA A 50 -5.88 7.53 -8.39
CA ALA A 50 -4.67 8.11 -8.95
C ALA A 50 -4.86 9.62 -8.93
N PRO A 51 -3.87 10.44 -8.49
CA PRO A 51 -4.06 11.88 -8.41
C PRO A 51 -4.54 12.33 -9.78
N GLU A 52 -5.85 12.57 -9.89
CA GLU A 52 -6.43 13.19 -11.06
C GLU A 52 -5.65 14.48 -11.13
N ALA A 53 -4.86 14.60 -12.21
CA ALA A 53 -3.93 15.68 -12.40
C ALA A 53 -4.57 16.97 -11.91
N GLU A 54 -3.85 17.74 -11.09
CA GLU A 54 -4.16 19.12 -10.79
C GLU A 54 -4.10 19.94 -12.10
N GLU A 55 -5.05 19.70 -13.01
CA GLU A 55 -5.41 20.54 -14.13
C GLU A 55 -6.48 21.53 -13.63
N ALA A 56 -6.03 22.59 -12.96
CA ALA A 56 -6.84 23.78 -12.83
C ALA A 56 -5.94 25.02 -12.80
N ALA A 57 -5.62 25.47 -14.02
CA ALA A 57 -5.37 26.85 -14.42
C ALA A 57 -4.52 27.70 -13.47
N HIS A 58 -3.24 27.83 -13.82
CA HIS A 58 -2.47 29.01 -13.50
C HIS A 58 -3.28 30.24 -13.96
N ASP A 59 -3.66 31.07 -12.98
CA ASP A 59 -4.39 32.33 -13.15
C ASP A 59 -3.79 33.14 -14.31
N ALA A 60 -4.61 33.39 -15.33
CA ALA A 60 -4.32 34.38 -16.35
C ALA A 60 -4.93 35.71 -15.91
N ASP A 61 -4.29 36.39 -14.94
CA ASP A 61 -4.43 37.84 -14.76
C ASP A 61 -3.27 38.38 -13.89
N ALA A 62 -2.23 38.88 -14.54
CA ALA A 62 -1.23 39.79 -13.98
C ALA A 62 -0.66 40.69 -15.08
#